data_AF-A0A2M9LB86-F1
#
_entry.id   AF-A0A2M9LB86-F1
#
_cell.length_a   1.000
_cell.length_b   1.000
_cell.length_c   1.000
_cell.angle_alpha   90.00
_cell.angle_beta   90.00
_cell.angle_gamma   90.00
#
_symmetry.space_group_name_H-M   'P 1'
#
loop_
_entity.id
_entity.type
_entity.pdbx_description
1 polymer ?
#
loop_
_entity_poly.entity_id
_entity_poly.type
_entity_poly.pdbx_seq_one_letter_code
_entity_poly.pdbx_strand_id
1 'polypeptide(L)'
;MGGTGYDVESKALRRYATAADQAADQVEKIRTRINGLKLSSSVFGQLSESDSLKADYDKQSEEAVDDLHDVKESLGGIADAMRLTAEAYDNNEEAQVQAFGGEA
;
A
#
# COMPACT_ATOMS: atom_id res chain seq x y z
N MET A 1 3.78 37.28 -2.98
CA MET A 1 4.22 36.18 -3.86
C MET A 1 4.56 34.99 -2.97
N GLY A 2 3.76 33.92 -2.98
CA GLY A 2 3.95 32.78 -2.06
C GLY A 2 3.15 31.50 -2.33
N GLY A 3 2.23 31.45 -3.32
CA GLY A 3 1.33 30.29 -3.51
C GLY A 3 1.86 29.13 -4.38
N THR A 4 2.93 29.32 -5.15
CA THR A 4 3.37 28.27 -6.10
C THR A 4 4.09 27.07 -5.46
N GLY A 5 4.53 27.15 -4.20
CA GLY A 5 5.25 26.07 -3.53
C GLY A 5 4.34 24.96 -3.00
N TYR A 6 3.33 25.34 -2.21
CA TYR A 6 2.41 24.41 -1.54
C TYR A 6 1.57 23.61 -2.52
N ASP A 7 1.12 24.26 -3.58
CA ASP A 7 0.30 23.69 -4.65
C ASP A 7 1.07 22.63 -5.48
N VAL A 8 2.41 22.72 -5.55
CA VAL A 8 3.28 21.69 -6.15
C VAL A 8 3.47 20.51 -5.19
N GLU A 9 3.63 20.80 -3.89
CA GLU A 9 3.77 19.78 -2.83
C GLU A 9 2.49 18.96 -2.67
N SER A 10 1.30 19.57 -2.67
CA SER A 10 0.02 18.85 -2.58
C SER A 10 -0.22 17.95 -3.79
N LYS A 11 0.12 18.41 -5.00
CA LYS A 11 0.07 17.58 -6.22
C LYS A 11 1.06 16.41 -6.16
N ALA A 12 2.25 16.61 -5.59
CA ALA A 12 3.22 15.53 -5.41
C ALA A 12 2.73 14.47 -4.41
N LEU A 13 2.17 14.89 -3.28
CA LEU A 13 1.57 14.00 -2.28
C LEU A 13 0.42 13.17 -2.86
N ARG A 14 -0.49 13.79 -3.62
CA ARG A 14 -1.60 13.09 -4.29
C ARG A 14 -1.11 12.08 -5.33
N ARG A 15 -0.05 12.39 -6.08
CA ARG A 15 0.59 11.45 -7.01
C ARG A 15 1.21 10.26 -6.29
N TYR A 16 1.89 10.51 -5.17
CA TYR A 16 2.48 9.44 -4.38
C TYR A 16 1.40 8.54 -3.75
N ALA A 17 0.31 9.12 -3.23
CA ALA A 17 -0.84 8.35 -2.76
C ALA A 17 -1.42 7.44 -3.85
N THR A 18 -1.56 7.97 -5.08
CA THR A 18 -2.02 7.18 -6.24
C THR A 18 -1.06 6.03 -6.56
N ALA A 19 0.25 6.25 -6.49
CA ALA A 19 1.24 5.21 -6.71
C ALA A 19 1.22 4.13 -5.61
N ALA A 20 0.99 4.53 -4.36
CA ALA A 20 0.85 3.60 -3.23
C ALA A 20 -0.39 2.71 -3.37
N ASP A 21 -1.55 3.26 -3.77
CA ASP A 21 -2.74 2.46 -4.09
C ASP A 21 -2.48 1.46 -5.21
N GLN A 22 -1.84 1.91 -6.30
CA GLN A 22 -1.50 1.03 -7.42
C GLN A 22 -0.57 -0.10 -6.97
N ALA A 23 0.38 0.16 -6.09
CA ALA A 23 1.22 -0.87 -5.51
C ALA A 23 0.40 -1.84 -4.64
N ALA A 24 -0.51 -1.34 -3.81
CA ALA A 24 -1.41 -2.15 -2.99
C ALA A 24 -2.26 -3.10 -3.86
N ASP A 25 -2.79 -2.61 -4.98
CA ASP A 25 -3.54 -3.42 -5.96
C ASP A 25 -2.68 -4.52 -6.59
N GLN A 26 -1.40 -4.25 -6.88
CA GLN A 26 -0.48 -5.27 -7.40
C GLN A 26 -0.14 -6.31 -6.34
N VAL A 27 0.07 -5.88 -5.09
CA VAL A 27 0.32 -6.78 -3.96
C VAL A 27 -0.87 -7.71 -3.75
N GLU A 28 -2.11 -7.21 -3.80
CA GLU A 28 -3.31 -8.05 -3.69
C GLU A 28 -3.40 -9.09 -4.83
N LYS A 29 -3.04 -8.71 -6.06
CA LYS A 29 -2.99 -9.66 -7.19
C LYS A 29 -1.96 -10.76 -6.96
N ILE A 30 -0.78 -10.43 -6.43
CA ILE A 30 0.26 -11.40 -6.09
C ILE A 30 -0.22 -12.32 -4.97
N ARG A 31 -0.77 -11.75 -3.89
CA ARG A 31 -1.35 -12.49 -2.77
C ARG A 31 -2.41 -13.48 -3.22
N THR A 32 -3.35 -13.04 -4.06
CA THR A 32 -4.41 -13.90 -4.60
C THR A 32 -3.84 -15.06 -5.42
N ARG A 33 -2.79 -14.81 -6.21
CA ARG A 33 -2.11 -15.87 -6.98
C ARG A 33 -1.42 -16.88 -6.06
N ILE A 34 -0.69 -16.41 -5.05
CA ILE A 34 0.02 -17.28 -4.09
C ILE A 34 -0.95 -18.12 -3.29
N ASN A 35 -2.04 -17.53 -2.77
CA ASN A 35 -3.08 -18.26 -2.04
C ASN A 35 -3.74 -19.39 -2.88
N GLY A 36 -3.73 -19.24 -4.22
CA GLY A 36 -4.21 -20.27 -5.14
C GLY A 36 -3.22 -21.40 -5.42
N LEU A 37 -1.94 -21.24 -5.07
CA LEU A 37 -0.90 -22.26 -5.28
C LEU A 37 -0.91 -23.27 -4.13
N LYS A 38 -1.75 -24.31 -4.27
CA LYS A 38 -1.71 -25.47 -3.37
C LYS A 38 -1.01 -26.64 -4.04
N LEU A 39 0.15 -27.02 -3.51
CA LEU A 39 0.88 -28.20 -3.98
C LEU A 39 0.31 -29.48 -3.35
N SER A 40 0.12 -30.52 -4.16
CA SER A 40 -0.28 -31.82 -3.65
C SER A 40 0.87 -32.47 -2.87
N SER A 41 0.53 -33.31 -1.89
CA SER A 41 1.53 -34.06 -1.11
C SER A 41 2.47 -34.89 -1.99
N SER A 42 1.99 -35.39 -3.12
CA SER A 42 2.78 -36.15 -4.09
C SER A 42 3.97 -35.40 -4.68
N VAL A 43 3.97 -34.06 -4.67
CA VAL A 43 5.09 -33.22 -5.15
C VAL A 43 6.29 -33.33 -4.20
N PHE A 44 6.07 -33.61 -2.92
CA PHE A 44 7.09 -33.66 -1.88
C PHE A 44 7.70 -35.06 -1.70
N GLY A 45 7.13 -36.09 -2.34
CA GLY A 45 7.56 -37.48 -2.24
C GLY A 45 6.65 -38.32 -1.33
N GLN A 46 7.13 -39.51 -0.95
CA GLN A 46 6.39 -40.49 -0.16
C GLN A 46 7.16 -40.95 1.08
N LEU A 47 8.27 -40.29 1.41
CA LEU A 47 9.07 -40.60 2.59
C LEU A 47 8.49 -39.88 3.80
N SER A 48 8.79 -40.35 5.01
CA SER A 48 8.37 -39.70 6.26
C SER A 48 8.77 -38.21 6.33
N GLU A 49 9.93 -37.88 5.78
CA GLU A 49 10.48 -36.52 5.72
C GLU A 49 9.74 -35.63 4.70
N SER A 50 9.00 -36.24 3.76
CA SER A 50 8.15 -35.52 2.80
C SER A 50 6.97 -34.84 3.49
N ASP A 51 6.44 -35.42 4.56
CA ASP A 51 5.33 -34.84 5.32
C ASP A 51 5.77 -33.57 6.07
N SER A 52 6.97 -33.58 6.68
CA SER A 52 7.53 -32.37 7.30
C SER A 52 7.80 -31.27 6.28
N LEU A 53 8.32 -31.62 5.10
CA LEU A 53 8.60 -30.65 4.04
C LEU A 53 7.30 -30.02 3.51
N LYS A 54 6.23 -30.82 3.39
CA LYS A 54 4.91 -30.32 3.02
C LYS A 54 4.37 -29.38 4.09
N ALA A 55 4.46 -29.75 5.37
CA ALA A 55 3.99 -28.91 6.47
C ALA A 55 4.73 -27.56 6.51
N ASP A 56 6.05 -27.57 6.32
CA ASP A 56 6.85 -26.34 6.24
C ASP A 56 6.47 -25.48 5.04
N TYR A 57 6.21 -26.10 3.88
CA TYR A 57 5.73 -25.40 2.69
C TYR A 57 4.36 -24.75 2.92
N ASP A 58 3.40 -25.51 3.46
CA ASP A 58 2.05 -25.00 3.73
C ASP A 58 2.13 -23.80 4.69
N LYS A 59 2.93 -23.92 5.77
CA LYS A 59 3.14 -22.85 6.74
C LYS A 59 3.75 -21.61 6.08
N GLN A 60 4.81 -21.75 5.30
CA GLN A 60 5.42 -20.61 4.60
C GLN A 60 4.46 -19.98 3.58
N SER A 61 3.62 -20.79 2.94
CA SER A 61 2.60 -20.29 2.01
C SER A 61 1.54 -19.47 2.73
N GLU A 62 1.12 -19.88 3.93
CA GLU A 62 0.18 -19.13 4.78
C GLU A 62 0.82 -17.82 5.25
N GLU A 63 2.04 -17.88 5.82
CA GLU A 63 2.78 -16.71 6.28
C GLU A 63 3.00 -15.70 5.15
N ALA A 64 3.35 -16.16 3.94
CA ALA A 64 3.52 -15.27 2.78
C ALA A 64 2.22 -14.58 2.35
N VAL A 65 1.06 -15.22 2.50
CA VAL A 65 -0.24 -14.63 2.17
C VAL A 65 -0.61 -13.54 3.19
N ASP A 66 -0.29 -13.75 4.45
CA ASP A 66 -0.52 -12.80 5.54
C ASP A 66 0.45 -11.62 5.45
N ASP A 67 1.75 -11.86 5.22
CA ASP A 67 2.73 -10.79 5.02
C ASP A 67 2.34 -9.86 3.86
N LEU A 68 1.86 -10.41 2.76
CA LEU A 68 1.39 -9.61 1.62
C LEU A 68 0.11 -8.83 1.93
N HIS A 69 -0.74 -9.34 2.82
CA HIS A 69 -1.89 -8.60 3.31
C HIS A 69 -1.44 -7.37 4.11
N ASP A 70 -0.50 -7.55 5.03
CA ASP A 70 0.02 -6.47 5.88
C ASP A 70 0.73 -5.38 5.06
N VAL A 71 1.47 -5.78 4.01
CA VAL A 71 2.07 -4.83 3.06
C VAL A 71 1.00 -4.01 2.35
N LYS A 72 -0.09 -4.64 1.90
CA LYS A 72 -1.21 -3.93 1.25
C LYS A 72 -1.86 -2.92 2.21
N GLU A 73 -2.15 -3.33 3.44
CA GLU A 73 -2.74 -2.43 4.45
C GLU A 73 -1.81 -1.25 4.74
N SER A 74 -0.51 -1.50 4.87
CA SER A 74 0.50 -0.46 5.08
C SER A 74 0.53 0.54 3.92
N LEU A 75 0.48 0.07 2.68
CA LEU A 75 0.43 0.93 1.50
C LEU A 75 -0.86 1.76 1.44
N GLY A 76 -2.01 1.18 1.80
CA GLY A 76 -3.28 1.92 1.92
C GLY A 76 -3.20 3.01 2.98
N GLY A 77 -2.67 2.70 4.18
CA GLY A 77 -2.48 3.68 5.24
C GLY A 77 -1.53 4.82 4.85
N ILE A 78 -0.47 4.52 4.09
CA ILE A 78 0.42 5.54 3.52
C ILE A 78 -0.34 6.42 2.53
N ALA A 79 -1.13 5.85 1.62
CA ALA A 79 -1.88 6.61 0.64
C ALA A 79 -2.87 7.58 1.31
N ASP A 80 -3.58 7.11 2.34
CA ASP A 80 -4.52 7.93 3.10
C ASP A 80 -3.83 9.06 3.88
N ALA A 81 -2.71 8.76 4.54
CA ALA A 81 -1.91 9.78 5.22
C ALA A 81 -1.41 10.86 4.25
N MET A 82 -1.03 10.50 3.04
CA MET A 82 -0.56 11.43 2.01
C MET A 82 -1.68 12.31 1.47
N ARG A 83 -2.90 11.76 1.30
CA ARG A 83 -4.10 12.54 0.94
C ARG A 83 -4.46 13.54 2.03
N LEU A 84 -4.52 13.09 3.29
CA LEU A 84 -4.80 13.95 4.44
C LEU A 84 -3.77 15.09 4.54
N THR A 85 -2.50 14.79 4.29
CA THR A 85 -1.44 15.81 4.29
C THR A 85 -1.63 16.81 3.14
N ALA A 86 -1.97 16.35 1.93
CA ALA A 86 -2.24 17.23 0.80
C ALA A 86 -3.44 18.16 1.07
N GLU A 87 -4.53 17.62 1.63
CA GLU A 87 -5.71 18.39 2.04
C GLU A 87 -5.36 19.45 3.09
N ALA A 88 -4.49 19.12 4.06
CA ALA A 88 -4.03 20.09 5.05
C ALA A 88 -3.25 21.25 4.43
N TYR A 89 -2.42 20.99 3.42
CA TYR A 89 -1.72 22.04 2.68
C TYR A 89 -2.68 22.95 1.91
N ASP A 90 -3.62 22.36 1.15
CA ASP A 90 -4.58 23.11 0.35
C ASP A 90 -5.47 24.00 1.25
N ASN A 91 -5.95 23.46 2.38
CA ASN A 91 -6.76 24.21 3.35
C ASN A 91 -5.99 25.38 3.99
N ASN A 92 -4.71 25.20 4.29
CA ASN A 92 -3.88 26.25 4.87
C ASN A 92 -3.58 27.36 3.86
N GLU A 93 -3.38 27.00 2.59
CA GLU A 93 -3.23 27.98 1.51
C GLU A 93 -4.51 28.79 1.28
N GLU A 94 -5.67 28.14 1.20
CA GLU A 94 -6.96 28.82 1.06
C GLU A 94 -7.23 29.81 2.21
N ALA A 95 -6.94 29.40 3.45
CA ALA A 95 -7.08 30.27 4.62
C ALA A 95 -6.14 31.49 4.55
N GLN A 96 -4.90 31.29 4.08
CA GLN A 96 -3.93 32.37 3.94
C GLN A 96 -4.30 33.34 2.80
N VAL A 97 -4.79 32.82 1.67
CA VAL A 97 -5.29 33.64 0.56
C VAL A 97 -6.51 34.46 0.98
N GLN A 98 -7.45 33.90 1.72
CA GLN A 98 -8.60 34.65 2.25
C GLN A 98 -8.19 35.72 3.25
N ALA A 99 -7.23 35.43 4.14
CA ALA A 99 -6.75 36.37 5.14
C ALA A 99 -5.97 37.56 4.55
N PHE A 100 -5.20 37.35 3.47
CA PHE A 100 -4.39 38.40 2.83
C PHE A 100 -5.01 39.01 1.57
N GLY A 101 -6.00 38.37 0.95
CA GLY A 101 -6.72 38.85 -0.24
C GLY A 101 -7.97 39.66 0.06
N GLY A 102 -8.33 39.84 1.33
CA GLY A 102 -9.52 40.55 1.80
C GLY A 102 -9.38 42.08 1.98
N GLU A 103 -8.22 42.67 1.72
CA GLU A 103 -8.02 44.13 1.73
C GLU A 103 -7.38 44.59 0.40
N ALA A 104 -8.21 44.81 -0.61
CA ALA A 104 -7.91 45.65 -1.78
C ALA A 104 -9.20 46.21 -2.38
#